data_AF-A0A4U2EGK1-F1
#
_entry.id   AF-A0A4U2EGK1-F1
#
_cell.length_a   1.000
_cell.length_b   1.000
_cell.length_c   1.000
_cell.angle_alpha   90.00
_cell.angle_beta   90.00
_cell.angle_gamma   90.00
#
_symmetry.space_group_name_H-M   'P 1'
#
loop_
_entity.id
_entity.type
_entity.pdbx_description
1 polymer ?
#
loop_
_entity_poly.entity_id
_entity_poly.type
_entity_poly.pdbx_seq_one_letter_code
_entity_poly.pdbx_strand_id
1 'polypeptide(L)'
;LEHKRDREYPVSGMPISKVNPKGNGFVDYVLWGDDGTALAVVEAKRANISPEEGKRQAELYANCLAEQCGVRPVIFYTNGYDTHLWDDHFYPPRQVQGFYTKAELELMVKRRTDRKPFFENGMPNSNLVINNEITNRHYQKSAITKLLQD
;
A
#
# COMPACT_ATOMS: atom_id res chain seq x y z
N LEU A 1 7.62 -17.04 5.31
CA LEU A 1 6.78 -17.70 4.29
C LEU A 1 6.77 -19.18 4.64
N GLU A 2 5.69 -19.63 5.23
CA GLU A 2 5.59 -20.97 5.85
C GLU A 2 4.64 -21.87 5.06
N HIS A 3 3.69 -21.27 4.32
CA HIS A 3 2.67 -22.00 3.59
C HIS A 3 2.90 -21.96 2.09
N LYS A 4 2.40 -22.99 1.39
CA LYS A 4 2.47 -23.05 -0.08
C LYS A 4 1.74 -21.88 -0.73
N ARG A 5 0.62 -21.42 -0.15
CA ARG A 5 -0.18 -20.29 -0.65
C ARG A 5 0.55 -18.94 -0.60
N ASP A 6 1.64 -18.84 0.15
CA ASP A 6 2.39 -17.59 0.29
C ASP A 6 3.19 -17.27 -0.97
N ARG A 7 3.31 -18.24 -1.89
CA ARG A 7 4.12 -18.20 -3.10
C ARG A 7 3.32 -18.63 -4.31
N GLU A 8 3.57 -17.99 -5.45
CA GLU A 8 2.88 -18.26 -6.72
C GLU A 8 1.36 -18.41 -6.53
N TYR A 9 0.78 -17.46 -5.80
CA TYR A 9 -0.63 -17.50 -5.45
C TYR A 9 -1.49 -17.23 -6.69
N PRO A 10 -2.41 -18.14 -7.05
CA PRO A 10 -3.20 -17.98 -8.26
C PRO A 10 -4.22 -16.85 -8.10
N VAL A 11 -4.30 -15.99 -9.10
CA VAL A 11 -5.31 -14.94 -9.20
C VAL A 11 -6.07 -15.03 -10.52
N SER A 12 -7.29 -14.51 -10.50
CA SER A 12 -8.18 -14.37 -11.66
C SER A 12 -8.59 -12.91 -11.82
N GLY A 13 -9.05 -12.53 -13.01
CA GLY A 13 -9.45 -11.15 -13.30
C GLY A 13 -8.33 -10.30 -13.92
N MET A 14 -7.22 -10.93 -14.31
CA MET A 14 -6.17 -10.25 -15.07
C MET A 14 -6.70 -9.84 -16.46
N PRO A 15 -6.24 -8.71 -17.04
CA PRO A 15 -6.64 -8.30 -18.37
C PRO A 15 -6.40 -9.40 -19.42
N ILE A 16 -7.44 -9.74 -20.18
CA ILE A 16 -7.33 -10.70 -21.27
C ILE A 16 -6.50 -10.06 -22.39
N SER A 17 -5.48 -10.79 -22.84
CA SER A 17 -4.59 -10.37 -23.93
C SER A 17 -4.14 -11.58 -24.74
N LYS A 18 -3.44 -11.34 -25.86
CA LYS A 18 -2.84 -12.43 -26.65
C LYS A 18 -1.89 -13.30 -25.82
N VAL A 19 -1.21 -12.71 -24.84
CA VAL A 19 -0.27 -13.40 -23.95
C VAL A 19 -0.95 -13.99 -22.71
N ASN A 20 -2.10 -13.45 -22.29
CA ASN A 20 -2.90 -13.98 -21.19
C ASN A 20 -4.37 -14.17 -21.62
N PRO A 21 -4.67 -15.20 -22.42
CA PRO A 21 -6.01 -15.38 -22.99
C PRO A 21 -7.06 -15.81 -21.96
N LYS A 22 -6.64 -16.34 -20.81
CA LYS A 22 -7.52 -16.87 -19.76
C LYS A 22 -7.77 -15.88 -18.62
N GLY A 23 -7.11 -14.72 -18.62
CA GLY A 23 -7.25 -13.71 -17.56
C GLY A 23 -6.81 -14.22 -16.18
N ASN A 24 -5.87 -15.16 -16.13
CA ASN A 24 -5.32 -15.72 -14.90
C ASN A 24 -3.90 -15.20 -14.64
N GLY A 25 -3.42 -15.31 -13.41
CA GLY A 25 -2.08 -14.90 -13.03
C GLY A 25 -1.59 -15.66 -11.80
N PHE A 26 -0.29 -15.55 -11.53
CA PHE A 26 0.33 -16.11 -10.34
C PHE A 26 1.18 -15.02 -9.71
N VAL A 27 0.86 -14.70 -8.45
CA VAL A 27 1.55 -13.68 -7.67
C VAL A 27 2.75 -14.32 -7.02
N ASP A 28 3.96 -13.80 -7.25
CA ASP A 28 5.19 -14.41 -6.71
C ASP A 28 5.12 -14.60 -5.20
N TYR A 29 4.69 -13.56 -4.48
CA TYR A 29 4.43 -13.66 -3.04
C TYR A 29 3.23 -12.83 -2.59
N VAL A 30 2.45 -13.40 -1.67
CA VAL A 30 1.41 -12.68 -0.93
C VAL A 30 1.78 -12.71 0.56
N LEU A 31 1.83 -11.53 1.17
CA LEU A 31 2.03 -11.38 2.61
C LEU A 31 0.66 -11.35 3.28
N TRP A 32 0.35 -12.40 4.02
CA TRP A 32 -0.96 -12.61 4.64
C TRP A 32 -1.00 -12.08 6.08
N GLY A 33 -2.15 -11.52 6.46
CA GLY A 33 -2.54 -11.30 7.85
C GLY A 33 -3.04 -12.60 8.49
N ASP A 34 -3.16 -12.58 9.82
CA ASP A 34 -3.63 -13.75 10.58
C ASP A 34 -5.11 -14.07 10.30
N ASP A 35 -5.87 -13.07 9.88
CA ASP A 35 -7.27 -13.15 9.47
C ASP A 35 -7.47 -13.64 8.03
N GLY A 36 -6.38 -13.92 7.30
CA GLY A 36 -6.42 -14.29 5.89
C GLY A 36 -6.53 -13.10 4.94
N THR A 37 -6.41 -11.87 5.42
CA THR A 37 -6.33 -10.68 4.57
C THR A 37 -5.00 -10.66 3.80
N ALA A 38 -5.05 -10.36 2.50
CA ALA A 38 -3.84 -10.05 1.73
C ALA A 38 -3.33 -8.66 2.12
N LEU A 39 -2.30 -8.59 2.97
CA LEU A 39 -1.74 -7.33 3.45
C LEU A 39 -0.81 -6.68 2.42
N ALA A 40 -0.05 -7.49 1.69
CA ALA A 40 0.79 -7.01 0.61
C ALA A 40 0.98 -8.04 -0.50
N VAL A 41 1.28 -7.53 -1.70
CA VAL A 41 1.77 -8.31 -2.85
C VAL A 41 3.24 -7.98 -3.09
N VAL A 42 4.03 -8.97 -3.47
CA VAL A 42 5.41 -8.77 -3.96
C VAL A 42 5.54 -9.37 -5.36
N GLU A 43 5.92 -8.54 -6.32
CA GLU A 43 6.35 -8.95 -7.65
C GLU A 43 7.89 -8.91 -7.72
N ALA A 44 8.51 -10.02 -8.07
CA ALA A 44 9.95 -10.15 -8.16
C ALA A 44 10.42 -10.26 -9.61
N LYS A 45 11.39 -9.44 -9.98
CA LYS A 45 12.13 -9.56 -11.24
C LYS A 45 13.51 -10.14 -11.01
N ARG A 46 14.11 -10.66 -12.08
CA ARG A 46 15.51 -11.09 -12.08
C ARG A 46 16.40 -9.90 -11.74
N ALA A 47 17.50 -10.15 -11.04
CA ALA A 47 18.40 -9.10 -10.54
C ALA A 47 19.01 -8.20 -11.63
N ASN A 48 19.06 -8.66 -12.88
CA ASN A 48 19.55 -7.89 -14.03
C ASN A 48 18.45 -7.05 -14.72
N ILE A 49 17.22 -7.08 -14.22
CA ILE A 49 16.06 -6.35 -14.76
C ILE A 49 15.69 -5.24 -13.78
N SER A 50 15.24 -4.10 -14.31
CA SER A 50 14.74 -3.01 -13.48
C SER A 50 13.48 -3.44 -12.72
N PRO A 51 13.37 -3.16 -11.41
CA PRO A 51 12.16 -3.50 -10.65
C PRO A 51 10.91 -2.78 -11.21
N GLU A 52 11.08 -1.60 -11.83
CA GLU A 52 9.98 -0.83 -12.43
C GLU A 52 9.24 -1.59 -13.54
N GLU A 53 9.88 -2.54 -14.22
CA GLU A 53 9.21 -3.40 -15.19
C GLU A 53 8.13 -4.29 -14.56
N GLY A 54 8.23 -4.59 -13.26
CA GLY A 54 7.24 -5.33 -12.49
C GLY A 54 6.09 -4.47 -11.95
N LYS A 55 6.21 -3.14 -11.96
CA LYS A 55 5.27 -2.23 -11.28
C LYS A 55 3.82 -2.42 -11.75
N ARG A 56 3.61 -2.45 -13.06
CA ARG A 56 2.26 -2.60 -13.64
C ARG A 56 1.66 -3.98 -13.34
N GLN A 57 2.49 -5.02 -13.31
CA GLN A 57 2.07 -6.37 -12.98
C GLN A 57 1.67 -6.48 -11.50
N ALA A 58 2.48 -5.90 -10.61
CA ALA A 58 2.20 -5.84 -9.17
C ALA A 58 0.88 -5.11 -8.86
N GLU A 59 0.60 -4.00 -9.55
CA GLU A 59 -0.68 -3.27 -9.46
C GLU A 59 -1.87 -4.13 -9.91
N LEU A 60 -1.74 -4.84 -11.03
CA LEU A 60 -2.79 -5.73 -11.53
C LEU A 60 -3.07 -6.88 -10.54
N TYR A 61 -2.03 -7.46 -9.95
CA TYR A 61 -2.18 -8.48 -8.91
C TYR A 61 -2.83 -7.93 -7.65
N ALA A 62 -2.47 -6.71 -7.24
CA ALA A 62 -3.17 -6.04 -6.16
C ALA A 62 -4.65 -5.80 -6.48
N ASN A 63 -5.01 -5.52 -7.74
CA ASN A 63 -6.42 -5.36 -8.14
C ASN A 63 -7.17 -6.67 -7.95
N CYS A 64 -6.63 -7.77 -8.47
CA CYS A 64 -7.24 -9.10 -8.31
C CYS A 64 -7.38 -9.50 -6.84
N LEU A 65 -6.35 -9.29 -6.02
CA LEU A 65 -6.41 -9.61 -4.59
C LEU A 65 -7.38 -8.72 -3.83
N ALA A 66 -7.49 -7.44 -4.20
CA ALA A 66 -8.47 -6.55 -3.60
C ALA A 66 -9.92 -7.01 -3.88
N GLU A 67 -10.20 -7.46 -5.09
CA GLU A 67 -11.51 -8.04 -5.44
C GLU A 67 -11.78 -9.35 -4.69
N GLN A 68 -10.77 -10.20 -4.51
CA GLN A 68 -10.91 -11.50 -3.84
C GLN A 68 -11.02 -11.41 -2.31
N CYS A 69 -10.23 -10.53 -1.70
CA CYS A 69 -10.09 -10.44 -0.23
C CYS A 69 -10.80 -9.22 0.38
N GLY A 70 -11.30 -8.29 -0.43
CA GLY A 70 -11.99 -7.09 0.02
C GLY A 70 -11.09 -6.00 0.61
N VAL A 71 -9.78 -6.20 0.61
CA VAL A 71 -8.78 -5.26 1.14
C VAL A 71 -7.72 -5.01 0.08
N ARG A 72 -7.41 -3.73 -0.19
CA ARG A 72 -6.32 -3.34 -1.10
C ARG A 72 -4.96 -3.74 -0.48
N PRO A 73 -4.18 -4.69 -1.02
CA PRO A 73 -2.85 -4.96 -0.47
C PRO A 73 -1.89 -3.80 -0.74
N VAL A 74 -0.87 -3.62 0.11
CA VAL A 74 0.30 -2.78 -0.21
C VAL A 74 1.10 -3.44 -1.34
N ILE A 75 1.61 -2.65 -2.27
CA ILE A 75 2.31 -3.18 -3.45
C ILE A 75 3.82 -3.09 -3.23
N PHE A 76 4.52 -4.21 -3.37
CA PHE A 76 5.96 -4.24 -3.53
C PHE A 76 6.35 -4.77 -4.91
N TYR A 77 7.41 -4.20 -5.44
CA TYR A 77 8.08 -4.73 -6.62
C TYR A 77 9.60 -4.59 -6.44
N THR A 78 10.34 -5.63 -6.82
CA THR A 78 11.77 -5.75 -6.49
C THR A 78 12.54 -6.52 -7.56
N ASN A 79 13.85 -6.32 -7.63
CA ASN A 79 14.77 -7.20 -8.35
C ASN A 79 15.78 -7.90 -7.41
N GLY A 80 15.58 -7.79 -6.08
CA GLY A 80 16.47 -8.31 -5.05
C GLY A 80 17.55 -7.33 -4.57
N TYR A 81 17.89 -6.29 -5.35
CA TYR A 81 18.78 -5.20 -4.91
C TYR A 81 17.99 -3.95 -4.55
N ASP A 82 17.09 -3.54 -5.45
CA ASP A 82 16.21 -2.41 -5.27
C ASP A 82 14.79 -2.91 -5.01
N THR A 83 14.20 -2.45 -3.91
CA THR A 83 12.81 -2.77 -3.54
C THR A 83 12.02 -1.48 -3.45
N HIS A 84 10.87 -1.45 -4.10
CA HIS A 84 9.96 -0.33 -4.04
C HIS A 84 8.69 -0.72 -3.31
N LEU A 85 8.18 0.22 -2.52
CA LEU A 85 6.86 0.15 -1.88
C LEU A 85 5.97 1.16 -2.57
N TRP A 86 4.73 0.75 -2.86
CA TRP A 86 3.69 1.60 -3.38
C TRP A 86 2.38 1.36 -2.60
N ASP A 87 1.97 2.38 -1.83
CA ASP A 87 0.63 2.47 -1.25
C ASP A 87 -0.21 3.39 -2.13
N ASP A 88 -0.74 2.81 -3.19
CA ASP A 88 -1.40 3.51 -4.28
C ASP A 88 -2.72 4.20 -3.92
N HIS A 89 -3.16 4.06 -2.67
CA HIS A 89 -4.29 4.79 -2.12
C HIS A 89 -3.95 6.25 -1.79
N PHE A 90 -2.72 6.53 -1.31
CA PHE A 90 -2.33 7.87 -0.85
C PHE A 90 -0.98 8.35 -1.33
N TYR A 91 -0.08 7.44 -1.69
CA TYR A 91 1.33 7.77 -1.88
C TYR A 91 1.87 7.24 -3.21
N PRO A 92 2.74 8.01 -3.89
CA PRO A 92 3.47 7.48 -5.03
C PRO A 92 4.46 6.38 -4.58
N PRO A 93 4.95 5.55 -5.51
CA PRO A 93 5.98 4.57 -5.21
C PRO A 93 7.25 5.22 -4.68
N ARG A 94 7.93 4.53 -3.76
CA ARG A 94 9.22 4.94 -3.21
C ARG A 94 10.10 3.74 -2.93
N GLN A 95 11.41 3.93 -3.04
CA GLN A 95 12.39 2.91 -2.68
C GLN A 95 12.41 2.70 -1.16
N VAL A 96 12.55 1.44 -0.75
CA VAL A 96 12.69 1.00 0.65
C VAL A 96 13.83 -0.01 0.77
N GLN A 97 14.42 -0.12 1.96
CA GLN A 97 15.54 -1.05 2.20
C GLN A 97 15.07 -2.50 2.44
N GLY A 98 13.78 -2.72 2.66
CA GLY A 98 13.25 -4.04 2.92
C GLY A 98 11.74 -4.08 3.01
N PHE A 99 11.23 -5.30 3.12
CA PHE A 99 9.82 -5.56 3.33
C PHE A 99 9.40 -5.24 4.75
N TYR A 100 8.15 -4.81 4.89
CA TYR A 100 7.62 -4.42 6.19
C TYR A 100 7.17 -5.67 6.93
N THR A 101 7.26 -5.61 8.26
CA THR A 101 6.71 -6.65 9.12
C THR A 101 5.18 -6.72 8.98
N LYS A 102 4.59 -7.86 9.36
CA LYS A 102 3.13 -8.04 9.34
C LYS A 102 2.40 -6.93 10.09
N ALA A 103 2.87 -6.58 11.29
CA ALA A 103 2.28 -5.53 12.11
C ALA A 103 2.36 -4.13 11.46
N GLU A 104 3.47 -3.82 10.77
CA GLU A 104 3.60 -2.56 10.03
C GLU A 104 2.64 -2.51 8.83
N LEU A 105 2.46 -3.62 8.12
CA LEU A 105 1.51 -3.71 7.00
C LEU A 105 0.05 -3.61 7.47
N GLU A 106 -0.31 -4.31 8.55
CA GLU A 106 -1.63 -4.19 9.20
C GLU A 106 -1.90 -2.73 9.59
N LEU A 107 -0.92 -2.06 10.19
CA LEU A 107 -1.04 -0.66 10.56
C LEU A 107 -1.21 0.25 9.33
N MET A 108 -0.48 0.01 8.25
CA MET A 108 -0.62 0.77 7.00
C MET A 108 -2.02 0.61 6.42
N VAL A 109 -2.52 -0.61 6.31
CA VAL A 109 -3.87 -0.90 5.81
C VAL A 109 -4.93 -0.23 6.70
N LYS A 110 -4.83 -0.40 8.02
CA LYS A 110 -5.76 0.18 9.00
C LYS A 110 -5.80 1.71 8.95
N ARG A 111 -4.64 2.36 8.73
CA ARG A 111 -4.56 3.82 8.59
C ARG A 111 -5.38 4.36 7.43
N ARG A 112 -5.73 3.55 6.42
CA ARG A 112 -6.56 4.02 5.31
C ARG A 112 -7.98 4.35 5.73
N THR A 113 -8.53 3.66 6.73
CA THR A 113 -9.85 3.93 7.29
C THR A 113 -9.79 4.81 8.53
N ASP A 114 -8.74 4.68 9.34
CA ASP A 114 -8.62 5.41 10.61
C ASP A 114 -8.20 6.87 10.43
N ARG A 115 -7.65 7.23 9.26
CA ARG A 115 -7.20 8.60 8.99
C ARG A 115 -8.40 9.53 8.96
N LYS A 116 -8.54 10.33 10.01
CA LYS A 116 -9.53 11.41 10.08
C LYS A 116 -8.93 12.70 9.51
N PRO A 117 -9.62 13.39 8.59
CA PRO A 117 -9.15 14.68 8.12
C PRO A 117 -9.17 15.66 9.31
N PHE A 118 -8.16 16.53 9.39
CA PHE A 118 -8.13 17.56 10.41
C PHE A 118 -9.25 18.58 10.19
N PHE A 119 -9.56 18.89 8.93
CA PHE A 119 -10.64 19.80 8.56
C PHE A 119 -11.83 19.02 8.00
N GLU A 120 -13.03 19.38 8.43
CA GLU A 120 -14.30 18.90 7.90
C GLU A 120 -15.13 20.13 7.52
N ASN A 121 -15.52 20.25 6.24
CA ASN A 121 -16.24 21.43 5.70
C ASN A 121 -15.52 22.78 5.93
N GLY A 122 -14.18 22.80 5.86
CA GLY A 122 -13.37 24.02 6.04
C GLY A 122 -13.16 24.44 7.50
N MET A 123 -13.70 23.70 8.46
CA MET A 123 -13.52 23.92 9.89
C MET A 123 -12.72 22.78 10.52
N PRO A 124 -11.88 23.02 11.55
CA PRO A 124 -11.25 21.93 12.29
C PRO A 124 -12.32 20.96 12.82
N ASN A 125 -12.07 19.65 12.69
CA ASN A 125 -12.90 18.63 13.30
C ASN A 125 -13.02 18.94 14.81
N SER A 126 -14.23 18.91 15.35
CA SER A 126 -14.55 19.41 16.70
C SER A 126 -13.75 18.77 17.84
N ASN A 127 -13.13 17.60 17.59
CA ASN A 127 -12.29 16.90 18.55
C ASN A 127 -10.78 17.21 18.45
N LEU A 128 -10.36 18.09 17.53
CA LEU A 128 -8.95 18.40 17.28
C LEU A 128 -8.67 19.88 17.57
N VAL A 129 -8.31 20.17 18.81
CA VAL A 129 -7.89 21.52 19.25
C VAL A 129 -6.37 21.58 19.32
N ILE A 130 -5.76 22.60 18.70
CA ILE A 130 -4.31 22.84 18.84
C ILE A 130 -4.03 23.25 20.30
N ASN A 131 -3.26 22.43 21.01
CA ASN A 131 -2.95 22.69 22.42
C ASN A 131 -2.07 23.95 22.55
N ASN A 132 -2.62 24.97 23.25
CA ASN A 132 -1.95 26.24 23.50
C ASN A 132 -0.72 26.12 24.41
N GLU A 133 -0.62 25.06 25.24
CA GLU A 133 0.53 24.81 26.10
C GLU A 133 1.75 24.34 25.30
N ILE A 134 1.54 23.73 24.14
CA ILE A 134 2.60 23.28 23.23
C ILE A 134 2.88 24.36 22.18
N THR A 135 1.82 24.97 21.64
CA THR A 135 1.92 25.90 20.52
C THR A 135 0.98 27.10 20.73
N ASN A 136 1.52 28.24 21.16
CA ASN A 136 0.69 29.43 21.41
C ASN A 136 0.90 30.57 20.41
N ARG A 137 1.99 30.57 19.64
CA ARG A 137 2.27 31.69 18.71
C ARG A 137 1.41 31.57 17.46
N HIS A 138 0.84 32.68 17.03
CA HIS A 138 -0.09 32.72 15.89
C HIS A 138 0.50 32.08 14.63
N TYR A 139 1.76 32.38 14.30
CA TYR A 139 2.42 31.82 13.11
C TYR A 139 2.59 30.30 13.18
N GLN A 140 2.79 29.73 14.38
CA GLN A 140 2.93 28.28 14.53
C GLN A 140 1.60 27.58 14.28
N LYS A 141 0.49 28.17 14.78
CA LYS A 141 -0.86 27.68 14.52
C LYS A 141 -1.21 27.79 13.03
N SER A 142 -0.90 28.92 12.39
CA SER A 142 -1.10 29.10 10.94
C SER A 142 -0.30 28.09 10.11
N ALA A 143 0.96 27.81 10.49
CA ALA A 143 1.79 26.83 9.81
C ALA A 143 1.24 25.39 9.95
N ILE A 144 0.82 24.99 11.17
CA ILE A 144 0.19 23.69 11.41
C ILE A 144 -1.09 23.54 10.58
N THR A 145 -1.98 24.53 10.63
CA THR A 145 -3.23 24.53 9.85
C THR A 145 -2.94 24.40 8.36
N LYS A 146 -1.98 25.16 7.82
CA LYS A 146 -1.67 25.12 6.39
C LYS A 146 -1.14 23.76 5.95
N LEU A 147 -0.25 23.15 6.73
CA LEU A 147 0.28 21.80 6.46
C LEU A 147 -0.77 20.70 6.53
N LEU A 148 -1.86 20.90 7.28
CA LEU A 148 -2.93 19.91 7.44
C LEU A 148 -4.08 20.08 6.43
N GLN A 149 -4.10 21.18 5.67
CA GLN A 149 -5.07 21.43 4.58
C GLN A 149 -4.61 20.89 3.22
N ASP A 150 -3.29 20.76 3.03
CA ASP A 150 -2.65 20.27 1.80
C ASP A 150 -2.52 18.72 1.84
#